data_AF-A0A2A5AKB5-F1
#
_entry.id   AF-A0A2A5AKB5-F1
#
_cell.length_a   1.000
_cell.length_b   1.000
_cell.length_c   1.000
_cell.angle_alpha   90.00
_cell.angle_beta   90.00
_cell.angle_gamma   90.00
#
_symmetry.space_group_name_H-M   'P 1'
#
loop_
_entity.id
_entity.type
_entity.pdbx_description
1 polymer ?
#
loop_
_entity_poly.entity_id
_entity_poly.type
_entity_poly.pdbx_seq_one_letter_code
_entity_poly.pdbx_strand_id
1 'polypeptide(L)'
;MTDDGIYQAPDSNPVTSSVPESFYSGALSASALNRAGWLSIFYALLTIPMILLPFSGEIIGQDLSEKAAHGMSVLSLAVWAYIFLMFNRFVTLRFNLTSLKIYIMLLVGLSIVLLILSFFLDQSEDVESLSPVSVVYFALLVPYGVVSILFGRKLLSVAEPYPYLKGLAWAMIISGVCMASVVFFLVALLIGLVADVFFALIFFRGKQELIDAASD
;
A
#
# COMPACT_ATOMS: atom_id res chain seq x y z
N MET A 1 46.91 -42.73 -16.54
CA MET A 1 47.12 -41.40 -15.93
C MET A 1 45.76 -40.73 -15.93
N THR A 2 45.04 -40.87 -14.82
CA THR A 2 43.72 -40.28 -14.61
C THR A 2 43.92 -38.82 -14.25
N ASP A 3 43.35 -37.95 -15.08
CA ASP A 3 43.39 -36.50 -14.94
C ASP A 3 42.39 -36.11 -13.84
N ASP A 4 42.76 -36.36 -12.59
CA ASP A 4 41.99 -35.97 -11.41
C ASP A 4 42.11 -34.44 -11.25
N GLY A 5 41.27 -33.73 -12.01
CA GLY A 5 41.17 -32.29 -11.99
C GLY A 5 40.94 -31.79 -10.57
N ILE A 6 41.96 -31.10 -10.03
CA ILE A 6 42.02 -30.48 -8.68
C ILE A 6 40.91 -29.41 -8.48
N TYR A 7 40.14 -29.11 -9.52
CA TYR A 7 39.00 -28.19 -9.51
C TYR A 7 37.70 -28.91 -9.92
N GLN A 8 37.17 -29.77 -9.04
CA GLN A 8 35.74 -30.09 -9.10
C GLN A 8 34.97 -28.90 -8.56
N ALA A 9 34.19 -28.24 -9.40
CA ALA A 9 33.23 -27.25 -8.95
C ALA A 9 32.32 -27.92 -7.90
N PRO A 10 32.11 -27.31 -6.72
CA PRO A 10 31.18 -27.83 -5.73
C PRO A 10 29.84 -28.06 -6.42
N ASP A 11 29.20 -29.19 -6.12
CA ASP A 11 27.83 -29.51 -6.52
C ASP A 11 26.89 -28.60 -5.71
N SER A 12 27.04 -27.29 -5.89
CA SER A 12 26.09 -26.31 -5.42
C SER A 12 24.90 -26.51 -6.32
N ASN A 13 23.92 -27.28 -5.85
CA ASN A 13 22.56 -27.15 -6.33
C ASN A 13 22.28 -25.64 -6.29
N PRO A 14 22.30 -24.92 -7.43
CA PRO A 14 22.01 -23.51 -7.37
C PRO A 14 20.64 -23.49 -6.72
N VAL A 15 20.50 -22.79 -5.60
CA VAL A 15 19.19 -22.43 -5.10
C VAL A 15 18.66 -21.56 -6.23
N THR A 16 18.06 -22.21 -7.21
CA THR A 16 17.32 -21.55 -8.25
C THR A 16 16.32 -20.79 -7.43
N SER A 17 16.42 -19.47 -7.52
CA SER A 17 15.40 -18.51 -7.13
C SER A 17 14.16 -18.79 -7.98
N SER A 18 13.67 -20.02 -7.91
CA SER A 18 12.57 -20.58 -8.66
C SER A 18 11.35 -19.99 -8.00
N VAL A 19 10.68 -19.17 -8.78
CA VAL A 19 9.41 -18.58 -8.41
C VAL A 19 8.47 -19.73 -8.02
N PRO A 20 7.75 -19.66 -6.88
CA PRO A 20 6.92 -20.77 -6.42
C PRO A 20 5.90 -21.19 -7.48
N GLU A 21 5.67 -22.50 -7.66
CA GLU A 21 4.67 -23.01 -8.62
C GLU A 21 3.26 -22.44 -8.37
N SER A 22 2.94 -22.08 -7.13
CA SER A 22 1.69 -21.40 -6.77
C SER A 22 1.50 -20.07 -7.51
N PHE A 23 2.58 -19.39 -7.89
CA PHE A 23 2.52 -18.15 -8.68
C PHE A 23 2.14 -18.43 -10.14
N TYR A 24 2.58 -19.56 -10.70
CA TYR A 24 2.30 -19.98 -12.07
C TYR A 24 0.97 -20.75 -12.22
N SER A 25 0.39 -21.21 -11.11
CA SER A 25 -0.86 -21.98 -11.07
C SER A 25 -2.12 -21.28 -11.65
N GLY A 26 -1.99 -20.07 -12.20
CA GLY A 26 -3.10 -19.31 -12.79
C GLY A 26 -4.00 -18.60 -11.77
N ALA A 27 -3.70 -18.69 -10.47
CA ALA A 27 -4.44 -18.02 -9.41
C ALA A 27 -4.39 -16.47 -9.49
N LEU A 28 -3.43 -15.93 -10.24
CA LEU A 28 -3.28 -14.50 -10.55
C LEU A 28 -3.06 -14.32 -12.06
N SER A 29 -3.86 -13.46 -12.70
CA SER A 29 -3.68 -13.19 -14.13
C SER A 29 -2.83 -11.94 -14.38
N ALA A 30 -2.03 -11.97 -15.45
CA ALA A 30 -1.24 -10.81 -15.90
C ALA A 30 -2.13 -9.57 -16.14
N SER A 31 -3.37 -9.78 -16.62
CA SER A 31 -4.35 -8.70 -16.83
C SER A 31 -4.85 -8.10 -15.52
N ALA A 32 -5.04 -8.90 -14.46
CA ALA A 32 -5.42 -8.39 -13.15
C ALA A 32 -4.30 -7.55 -12.52
N LEU A 33 -3.04 -8.00 -12.63
CA LEU A 33 -1.88 -7.22 -12.18
C LEU A 33 -1.72 -5.92 -12.97
N ASN A 34 -1.94 -5.95 -14.29
CA ASN A 34 -1.90 -4.73 -15.11
C ASN A 34 -2.96 -3.72 -14.65
N ARG A 35 -4.20 -4.18 -14.41
CA ARG A 35 -5.28 -3.32 -13.90
C ARG A 35 -4.94 -2.75 -12.54
N ALA A 36 -4.43 -3.56 -11.60
CA ALA A 36 -4.05 -3.09 -10.27
C ALA A 36 -2.91 -2.05 -10.32
N GLY A 37 -1.93 -2.24 -11.21
CA GLY A 37 -0.86 -1.27 -11.43
C GLY A 37 -1.38 0.08 -11.92
N TRP A 38 -2.24 0.08 -12.93
CA TRP A 38 -2.90 1.30 -13.41
C TRP A 38 -3.83 1.94 -12.37
N LEU A 39 -4.55 1.12 -11.59
CA LEU A 39 -5.38 1.61 -10.49
C LEU A 39 -4.56 2.32 -9.43
N SER A 40 -3.34 1.84 -9.15
CA SER A 40 -2.44 2.47 -8.18
C SER A 40 -1.96 3.84 -8.65
N ILE A 41 -1.62 3.98 -9.94
CA ILE A 41 -1.29 5.28 -10.55
C ILE A 41 -2.50 6.22 -10.53
N PHE A 42 -3.67 5.72 -10.90
CA PHE A 42 -4.90 6.50 -10.88
C PHE A 42 -5.22 6.98 -9.47
N TYR A 43 -5.08 6.11 -8.47
CA TYR A 43 -5.26 6.44 -7.06
C TYR A 43 -4.27 7.51 -6.59
N ALA A 44 -2.98 7.38 -6.93
CA ALA A 44 -1.99 8.42 -6.63
C ALA A 44 -2.38 9.78 -7.22
N LEU A 45 -2.84 9.79 -8.48
CA LEU A 45 -3.30 11.01 -9.15
C LEU A 45 -4.57 11.58 -8.52
N LEU A 46 -5.47 10.71 -8.03
CA LEU A 46 -6.71 11.08 -7.35
C LEU A 46 -6.46 11.70 -5.97
N THR A 47 -5.40 11.25 -5.28
CA THR A 47 -5.02 11.74 -3.96
C THR A 47 -4.53 13.20 -4.00
N ILE A 48 -3.92 13.64 -5.09
CA ILE A 48 -3.45 15.04 -5.25
C ILE A 48 -4.59 16.07 -5.11
N PRO A 49 -5.67 16.02 -5.91
CA PRO A 49 -6.77 16.95 -5.74
C PRO A 49 -7.47 16.78 -4.39
N MET A 50 -7.52 15.57 -3.80
CA MET A 50 -8.08 15.41 -2.44
C MET A 50 -7.29 16.18 -1.39
N ILE A 51 -5.96 16.24 -1.51
CA ILE A 51 -5.12 17.05 -0.61
C ILE A 51 -5.38 18.55 -0.83
N LEU A 52 -5.63 18.97 -2.08
CA LEU A 52 -5.79 20.39 -2.44
C LEU A 52 -7.21 20.93 -2.21
N LEU A 53 -8.24 20.09 -2.30
CA LEU A 53 -9.64 20.48 -2.21
C LEU A 53 -9.99 21.28 -0.94
N PRO A 54 -9.53 20.90 0.27
CA PRO A 54 -9.77 21.67 1.49
C PRO A 54 -9.25 23.11 1.43
N PHE A 55 -8.23 23.39 0.62
CA PHE A 55 -7.65 24.73 0.44
C PHE A 55 -8.37 25.55 -0.64
N SER A 56 -9.30 24.95 -1.40
CA SER A 56 -9.99 25.57 -2.54
C SER A 56 -11.42 26.05 -2.24
N GLY A 57 -11.84 25.97 -0.97
CA GLY A 57 -13.22 26.19 -0.53
C GLY A 57 -13.84 27.55 -0.90
N GLU A 58 -13.04 28.61 -1.06
CA GLU A 58 -13.52 29.93 -1.50
C GLU A 58 -14.02 29.96 -2.95
N ILE A 59 -13.64 28.99 -3.80
CA ILE A 59 -13.82 29.08 -5.25
C ILE A 59 -15.08 28.33 -5.74
N ILE A 60 -15.48 27.23 -5.07
CA ILE A 60 -16.43 26.24 -5.63
C ILE A 60 -17.80 26.22 -4.89
N GLY A 61 -17.91 26.90 -3.74
CA GLY A 61 -19.10 26.86 -2.89
C GLY A 61 -19.12 25.64 -1.95
N GLN A 62 -19.50 25.85 -0.69
CA GLN A 62 -19.27 24.89 0.41
C GLN A 62 -20.08 23.59 0.26
N ASP A 63 -21.40 23.67 -0.02
CA ASP A 63 -22.28 22.49 -0.08
C ASP A 63 -21.94 21.46 -1.18
N LEU A 64 -21.54 21.93 -2.37
CA LEU A 64 -21.16 21.06 -3.50
C LEU A 64 -19.79 20.43 -3.26
N SER A 65 -18.88 21.17 -2.60
CA SER A 65 -17.55 20.71 -2.26
C SER A 65 -17.60 19.58 -1.22
N GLU A 66 -18.44 19.72 -0.19
CA GLU A 66 -18.58 18.71 0.87
C GLU A 66 -19.11 17.37 0.35
N LYS A 67 -20.20 17.38 -0.42
CA LYS A 67 -20.77 16.14 -0.98
C LYS A 67 -19.81 15.45 -1.95
N ALA A 68 -19.10 16.23 -2.77
CA ALA A 68 -18.10 15.71 -3.68
C ALA A 68 -16.90 15.12 -2.93
N ALA A 69 -16.42 15.79 -1.86
CA ALA A 69 -15.34 15.31 -1.01
C ALA A 69 -15.69 13.99 -0.34
N HIS A 70 -16.89 13.86 0.22
CA HIS A 70 -17.38 12.62 0.81
C HIS A 70 -17.45 11.46 -0.19
N GLY A 71 -18.03 11.68 -1.38
CA GLY A 71 -18.07 10.66 -2.43
C GLY A 71 -16.67 10.25 -2.88
N MET A 72 -15.76 11.22 -3.00
CA MET A 72 -14.37 10.98 -3.37
C MET A 72 -13.62 10.17 -2.30
N SER A 73 -13.84 10.44 -1.01
CA SER A 73 -13.24 9.70 0.10
C SER A 73 -13.66 8.23 0.11
N VAL A 74 -14.96 7.95 -0.11
CA VAL A 74 -15.48 6.58 -0.18
C VAL A 74 -14.89 5.83 -1.38
N LEU A 75 -14.89 6.46 -2.56
CA LEU A 75 -14.32 5.86 -3.77
C LEU A 75 -12.83 5.57 -3.59
N SER A 76 -12.10 6.53 -3.03
CA SER A 76 -10.67 6.43 -2.75
C SER A 76 -10.37 5.27 -1.81
N LEU A 77 -11.13 5.13 -0.72
CA LEU A 77 -10.96 4.01 0.20
C LEU A 77 -11.23 2.66 -0.48
N ALA A 78 -12.26 2.57 -1.33
CA ALA A 78 -12.57 1.34 -2.05
C ALA A 78 -11.44 0.93 -3.01
N VAL A 79 -10.91 1.89 -3.77
CA VAL A 79 -9.77 1.67 -4.69
C VAL A 79 -8.51 1.26 -3.91
N TRP A 80 -8.19 1.98 -2.82
CA TRP A 80 -7.05 1.68 -1.98
C TRP A 80 -7.15 0.30 -1.32
N ALA A 81 -8.31 -0.05 -0.78
CA ALA A 81 -8.55 -1.37 -0.19
C ALA A 81 -8.39 -2.48 -1.23
N TYR A 82 -8.89 -2.28 -2.46
CA TYR A 82 -8.68 -3.22 -3.56
C TYR A 82 -7.19 -3.41 -3.89
N ILE A 83 -6.42 -2.33 -3.98
CA ILE A 83 -4.96 -2.36 -4.21
C ILE A 83 -4.27 -3.19 -3.12
N PHE A 84 -4.57 -2.92 -1.85
CA PHE A 84 -3.99 -3.63 -0.71
C PHE A 84 -4.35 -5.13 -0.68
N LEU A 85 -5.60 -5.47 -0.98
CA LEU A 85 -6.03 -6.87 -1.07
C LEU A 85 -5.37 -7.60 -2.24
N MET A 86 -5.23 -6.94 -3.39
CA MET A 86 -4.52 -7.50 -4.55
C MET A 86 -3.03 -7.69 -4.25
N PHE A 87 -2.42 -6.73 -3.56
CA PHE A 87 -1.04 -6.84 -3.08
C PHE A 87 -0.86 -8.02 -2.12
N ASN A 88 -1.79 -8.22 -1.17
CA ASN A 88 -1.75 -9.38 -0.28
C ASN A 88 -1.71 -10.69 -1.07
N ARG A 89 -2.58 -10.82 -2.08
CA ARG A 89 -2.63 -12.03 -2.94
C ARG A 89 -1.32 -12.21 -3.69
N PHE A 90 -0.79 -11.14 -4.28
CA PHE A 90 0.48 -11.17 -4.99
C PHE A 90 1.64 -11.64 -4.10
N VAL A 91 1.81 -11.01 -2.94
CA VAL A 91 2.92 -11.32 -2.03
C VAL A 91 2.78 -12.70 -1.39
N THR A 92 1.55 -13.14 -1.12
CA THR A 92 1.29 -14.50 -0.63
C THR A 92 1.68 -15.55 -1.68
N LEU A 93 1.29 -15.35 -2.95
CA LEU A 93 1.60 -16.32 -4.01
C LEU A 93 3.07 -16.33 -4.41
N ARG A 94 3.72 -15.14 -4.44
CA ARG A 94 5.09 -14.98 -4.92
C ARG A 94 6.16 -15.21 -3.85
N PHE A 95 5.88 -14.85 -2.59
CA PHE A 95 6.84 -14.89 -1.49
C PHE A 95 6.37 -15.74 -0.30
N ASN A 96 5.20 -16.41 -0.40
CA ASN A 96 4.62 -17.22 0.69
C ASN A 96 4.39 -16.45 2.01
N LEU A 97 4.13 -15.14 1.91
CA LEU A 97 4.04 -14.23 3.06
C LEU A 97 2.61 -14.12 3.64
N THR A 98 2.04 -15.24 4.07
CA THR A 98 0.66 -15.31 4.59
C THR A 98 0.45 -14.45 5.84
N SER A 99 1.50 -14.21 6.63
CA SER A 99 1.43 -13.37 7.83
C SER A 99 1.09 -11.90 7.55
N LEU A 100 1.21 -11.41 6.30
CA LEU A 100 0.85 -10.02 5.97
C LEU A 100 -0.65 -9.76 6.00
N LYS A 101 -1.46 -10.83 5.83
CA LYS A 101 -2.93 -10.72 5.76
C LYS A 101 -3.51 -9.98 6.95
N ILE A 102 -3.02 -10.22 8.16
CA ILE A 102 -3.56 -9.59 9.38
C ILE A 102 -3.31 -8.08 9.41
N TYR A 103 -2.11 -7.64 9.02
CA TYR A 103 -1.77 -6.21 8.98
C TYR A 103 -2.59 -5.49 7.92
N ILE A 104 -2.80 -6.11 6.76
CA ILE A 104 -3.63 -5.55 5.69
C ILE A 104 -5.09 -5.44 6.13
N MET A 105 -5.63 -6.47 6.80
CA MET A 105 -6.99 -6.41 7.35
C MET A 105 -7.12 -5.32 8.42
N LEU A 106 -6.12 -5.13 9.29
CA LEU A 106 -6.10 -4.06 10.28
C LEU A 106 -6.04 -2.68 9.63
N LEU A 107 -5.18 -2.48 8.62
CA LEU A 107 -5.08 -1.23 7.88
C LEU A 107 -6.39 -0.88 7.18
N VAL A 108 -7.01 -1.83 6.48
CA VAL A 108 -8.32 -1.64 5.84
C VAL A 108 -9.41 -1.36 6.87
N GLY A 109 -9.47 -2.14 7.94
CA GLY A 109 -10.44 -1.95 9.01
C GLY A 109 -10.32 -0.58 9.68
N LEU A 110 -9.10 -0.16 10.02
CA LEU A 110 -8.84 1.16 10.60
C LEU A 110 -9.19 2.29 9.63
N SER A 111 -8.86 2.16 8.33
CA SER A 111 -9.25 3.15 7.32
C SER A 111 -10.77 3.29 7.19
N ILE A 112 -11.52 2.18 7.28
CA ILE A 112 -13.00 2.22 7.29
C ILE A 112 -13.51 2.96 8.52
N VAL A 113 -12.99 2.66 9.71
CA VAL A 113 -13.38 3.35 10.95
C VAL A 113 -13.06 4.85 10.88
N LEU A 114 -11.86 5.20 10.40
CA LEU A 114 -11.45 6.59 10.20
C LEU A 114 -12.37 7.30 9.19
N LEU A 115 -12.75 6.64 8.09
CA LEU A 115 -13.69 7.20 7.12
C LEU A 115 -15.07 7.43 7.76
N ILE A 116 -15.59 6.47 8.53
CA ILE A 116 -16.86 6.63 9.24
C ILE A 116 -16.79 7.82 10.19
N LEU A 117 -15.74 7.93 11.01
CA LEU A 117 -15.55 9.07 11.91
C LEU A 117 -15.42 10.39 11.16
N SER A 118 -14.83 10.39 9.96
CA SER A 118 -14.69 11.61 9.16
C SER A 118 -16.04 12.22 8.74
N PHE A 119 -17.11 11.43 8.67
CA PHE A 119 -18.46 11.95 8.43
C PHE A 119 -19.08 12.64 9.65
N PHE A 120 -18.56 12.37 10.85
CA PHE A 120 -19.02 12.96 12.10
C PHE A 120 -18.12 14.10 12.58
N LEU A 121 -17.04 14.40 11.86
CA LEU A 121 -16.24 15.59 12.12
C LEU A 121 -17.09 16.79 11.73
N ASP A 122 -17.50 17.57 12.74
CA ASP A 122 -18.23 18.80 12.51
C ASP A 122 -17.29 19.81 11.83
N GLN A 123 -17.64 20.24 10.62
CA GLN A 123 -16.89 21.24 9.87
C GLN A 123 -17.24 22.67 10.31
N SER A 124 -18.20 22.83 11.22
CA SER A 124 -18.79 24.12 11.60
C SER A 124 -18.31 24.69 12.93
N GLU A 125 -17.49 23.98 13.71
CA GLU A 125 -17.14 24.44 15.06
C GLU A 125 -15.86 25.29 15.12
N ASP A 126 -15.98 26.41 15.82
CA ASP A 126 -14.91 27.30 16.24
C ASP A 126 -13.70 26.50 16.76
N VAL A 127 -12.51 26.88 16.30
CA VAL A 127 -11.20 26.28 16.63
C VAL A 127 -10.92 26.23 18.15
N GLU A 128 -11.74 26.88 18.97
CA GLU A 128 -11.59 26.97 20.42
C GLU A 128 -11.94 25.68 21.19
N SER A 129 -12.68 24.73 20.61
CA SER A 129 -12.94 23.44 21.28
C SER A 129 -12.75 22.22 20.37
N LEU A 130 -11.81 21.34 20.75
CA LEU A 130 -11.67 20.02 20.13
C LEU A 130 -12.90 19.17 20.45
N SER A 131 -13.76 18.95 19.45
CA SER A 131 -14.87 18.00 19.56
C SER A 131 -14.36 16.63 20.00
N PRO A 132 -15.06 15.89 20.88
CA PRO A 132 -14.67 14.54 21.30
C PRO A 132 -14.42 13.59 20.11
N VAL A 133 -15.13 13.78 19.00
CA VAL A 133 -14.96 13.00 17.76
C VAL A 133 -13.58 13.26 17.13
N SER A 134 -13.12 14.50 17.12
CA SER A 134 -11.79 14.87 16.61
C SER A 134 -10.67 14.22 17.42
N VAL A 135 -10.80 14.22 18.76
CA VAL A 135 -9.84 13.55 19.65
C VAL A 135 -9.77 12.06 19.36
N VAL A 136 -10.92 11.40 19.19
CA VAL A 136 -10.97 9.97 18.84
C VAL A 136 -10.37 9.70 17.46
N TYR A 137 -10.67 10.55 16.47
CA TYR A 137 -10.11 10.45 15.12
C TYR A 137 -8.58 10.52 15.14
N PHE A 138 -8.01 11.54 15.79
CA PHE A 138 -6.56 11.68 15.91
C PHE A 138 -5.93 10.57 16.75
N ALA A 139 -6.60 10.11 17.81
CA ALA A 139 -6.15 8.98 18.60
C ALA A 139 -6.09 7.69 17.77
N LEU A 140 -6.98 7.49 16.80
CA LEU A 140 -7.00 6.35 15.87
C LEU A 140 -5.93 6.43 14.78
N LEU A 141 -5.37 7.60 14.49
CA LEU A 141 -4.21 7.72 13.59
C LEU A 141 -2.96 7.06 14.18
N VAL A 142 -2.83 7.04 15.51
CA VAL A 142 -1.70 6.39 16.20
C VAL A 142 -1.66 4.87 15.94
N PRO A 143 -2.69 4.07 16.24
CA PRO A 143 -2.69 2.65 15.90
C PRO A 143 -2.61 2.42 14.39
N TYR A 144 -3.20 3.27 13.55
CA TYR A 144 -3.03 3.18 12.09
C TYR A 144 -1.56 3.31 11.66
N GLY A 145 -0.85 4.31 12.21
CA GLY A 145 0.58 4.51 12.00
C GLY A 145 1.42 3.33 12.52
N VAL A 146 1.10 2.82 13.71
CA VAL A 146 1.78 1.65 14.30
C VAL A 146 1.60 0.41 13.41
N VAL A 147 0.39 0.13 12.94
CA VAL A 147 0.13 -1.00 12.04
C VAL A 147 0.88 -0.82 10.71
N SER A 148 0.96 0.41 10.19
CA SER A 148 1.72 0.74 8.97
C SER A 148 3.22 0.46 9.13
N ILE A 149 3.80 0.80 10.29
CA ILE A 149 5.19 0.49 10.63
C ILE A 149 5.40 -1.03 10.71
N LEU A 150 4.52 -1.75 11.40
CA LEU A 150 4.61 -3.20 11.54
C LEU A 150 4.49 -3.91 10.18
N PHE A 151 3.59 -3.42 9.32
CA PHE A 151 3.44 -3.88 7.95
C PHE A 151 4.74 -3.70 7.15
N GLY A 152 5.33 -2.50 7.16
CA GLY A 152 6.60 -2.23 6.48
C GLY A 152 7.76 -3.06 7.04
N ARG A 153 7.86 -3.22 8.37
CA ARG A 153 8.87 -4.10 9.00
C ARG A 153 8.70 -5.55 8.57
N LYS A 154 7.46 -6.04 8.44
CA LYS A 154 7.20 -7.41 7.98
C LYS A 154 7.55 -7.58 6.51
N LEU A 155 7.36 -6.56 5.67
CA LEU A 155 7.82 -6.58 4.28
C LEU A 155 9.35 -6.65 4.16
N LEU A 156 10.09 -6.02 5.08
CA LEU A 156 11.56 -6.12 5.11
C LEU A 156 12.07 -7.50 5.53
N SER A 157 11.22 -8.37 6.11
CA SER A 157 11.64 -9.71 6.52
C SER A 157 11.67 -10.73 5.38
N VAL A 158 11.34 -10.32 4.14
CA VAL A 158 11.36 -11.19 2.97
C VAL A 158 12.82 -11.47 2.57
N ALA A 159 13.18 -12.75 2.40
CA ALA A 159 14.46 -13.13 1.82
C ALA A 159 14.44 -12.79 0.31
N GLU A 160 15.43 -12.03 -0.16
CA GLU A 160 15.54 -11.54 -1.56
C GLU A 160 14.32 -10.76 -2.09
N PRO A 161 13.95 -9.63 -1.46
CA PRO A 161 12.82 -8.84 -1.93
C PRO A 161 13.21 -8.02 -3.17
N TYR A 162 12.24 -7.77 -4.06
CA TYR A 162 12.43 -6.80 -5.14
C TYR A 162 12.91 -5.46 -4.57
N PRO A 163 13.75 -4.70 -5.32
CA PRO A 163 14.16 -3.35 -4.92
C PRO A 163 12.96 -2.46 -4.58
N TYR A 164 11.89 -2.55 -5.38
CA TYR A 164 10.64 -1.81 -5.18
C TYR A 164 9.88 -2.22 -3.92
N LEU A 165 9.98 -3.49 -3.50
CA LEU A 165 9.34 -3.98 -2.27
C LEU A 165 10.04 -3.39 -1.03
N LYS A 166 11.38 -3.24 -1.08
CA LYS A 166 12.13 -2.52 -0.05
C LYS A 166 11.74 -1.04 -0.01
N GLY A 167 11.61 -0.40 -1.18
CA GLY A 167 11.14 0.98 -1.30
C GLY A 167 9.76 1.20 -0.67
N LEU A 168 8.80 0.33 -1.01
CA LEU A 168 7.47 0.32 -0.41
C LEU A 168 7.52 0.15 1.10
N ALA A 169 8.32 -0.80 1.59
CA ALA A 169 8.43 -1.08 3.02
C ALA A 169 8.94 0.13 3.81
N TRP A 170 9.95 0.83 3.30
CA TRP A 170 10.44 2.07 3.91
C TRP A 170 9.42 3.20 3.81
N ALA A 171 8.75 3.37 2.67
CA ALA A 171 7.69 4.37 2.51
C ALA A 171 6.57 4.16 3.56
N MET A 172 6.14 2.91 3.78
CA MET A 172 5.13 2.58 4.80
C MET A 172 5.61 2.83 6.23
N ILE A 173 6.88 2.57 6.53
CA ILE A 173 7.46 2.87 7.85
C ILE A 173 7.49 4.38 8.09
N ILE A 174 8.04 5.15 7.15
CA ILE A 174 8.17 6.61 7.31
C ILE A 174 6.78 7.26 7.36
N SER A 175 5.87 6.86 6.47
CA SER A 175 4.48 7.32 6.49
C SER A 175 3.80 6.98 7.82
N GLY A 176 3.98 5.75 8.33
CA GLY A 176 3.42 5.33 9.62
C GLY A 176 3.97 6.13 10.81
N VAL A 177 5.26 6.46 10.83
CA VAL A 177 5.87 7.33 11.85
C VAL A 177 5.28 8.75 11.76
N CYS A 178 5.17 9.30 10.55
CA CYS A 178 4.57 10.62 10.34
C CYS A 178 3.10 10.65 10.79
N MET A 179 2.34 9.60 10.50
CA MET A 179 0.93 9.47 10.87
C MET A 179 0.76 9.33 12.38
N ALA A 180 1.60 8.53 13.04
CA ALA A 180 1.57 8.36 14.49
C ALA A 180 1.96 9.65 15.25
N SER A 181 2.79 10.50 14.64
CA SER A 181 3.14 11.81 15.21
C SER A 181 2.00 12.82 15.13
N VAL A 182 1.00 12.61 14.28
CA VAL A 182 -0.10 13.55 13.92
C VAL A 182 0.38 14.87 13.30
N VAL A 183 1.42 15.50 13.84
CA VAL A 183 2.06 16.74 13.37
C VAL A 183 2.52 16.65 11.92
N PHE A 184 3.00 15.48 11.49
CA PHE A 184 3.52 15.27 10.14
C PHE A 184 2.49 14.66 9.19
N PHE A 185 1.19 14.84 9.46
CA PHE A 185 0.12 14.26 8.63
C PHE A 185 0.25 14.61 7.15
N LEU A 186 0.49 15.87 6.79
CA LEU A 186 0.67 16.28 5.39
C LEU A 186 1.87 15.60 4.73
N VAL A 187 2.96 15.39 5.48
CA VAL A 187 4.14 14.68 4.98
C VAL A 187 3.82 13.19 4.79
N ALA A 188 3.02 12.59 5.68
CA ALA A 188 2.57 11.21 5.56
C ALA A 188 1.78 10.98 4.26
N LEU A 189 0.95 11.95 3.84
CA LEU A 189 0.21 11.91 2.57
C LEU A 189 1.14 11.92 1.36
N LEU A 190 2.17 12.78 1.36
CA LEU A 190 3.16 12.83 0.28
C LEU A 190 3.94 11.51 0.17
N ILE A 191 4.31 10.92 1.31
CA ILE A 191 4.98 9.61 1.31
C ILE A 191 4.01 8.52 0.85
N GLY A 192 2.72 8.64 1.15
CA GLY A 192 1.65 7.77 0.65
C GLY A 192 1.61 7.74 -0.89
N LEU A 193 1.70 8.91 -1.54
CA LEU A 193 1.79 8.98 -3.01
C LEU A 193 2.99 8.20 -3.56
N VAL A 194 4.14 8.26 -2.88
CA VAL A 194 5.33 7.49 -3.26
C VAL A 194 5.09 5.99 -3.08
N ALA A 195 4.39 5.58 -2.02
CA ALA A 195 4.01 4.18 -1.80
C ALA A 195 3.08 3.66 -2.92
N ASP A 196 2.13 4.47 -3.38
CA ASP A 196 1.22 4.14 -4.49
C ASP A 196 1.98 3.87 -5.80
N VAL A 197 3.03 4.67 -6.07
CA VAL A 197 3.94 4.42 -7.21
C VAL A 197 4.68 3.10 -7.04
N PHE A 198 5.16 2.76 -5.83
CA PHE A 198 5.80 1.47 -5.60
C PHE A 198 4.83 0.30 -5.79
N PHE A 199 3.56 0.42 -5.35
CA PHE A 199 2.55 -0.60 -5.65
C PHE A 199 2.41 -0.82 -7.16
N ALA A 200 2.33 0.26 -7.94
CA ALA A 200 2.26 0.16 -9.40
C ALA A 200 3.46 -0.59 -10.01
N LEU A 201 4.68 -0.22 -9.59
CA LEU A 201 5.92 -0.86 -10.07
C LEU A 201 5.98 -2.34 -9.72
N ILE A 202 5.55 -2.71 -8.50
CA ILE A 202 5.51 -4.11 -8.06
C ILE A 202 4.52 -4.91 -8.91
N PHE A 203 3.32 -4.38 -9.18
CA PHE A 203 2.34 -5.06 -10.01
C PHE A 203 2.78 -5.20 -11.47
N PHE A 204 3.41 -4.18 -12.04
CA PHE A 204 3.95 -4.27 -13.40
C PHE A 204 5.12 -5.24 -13.50
N ARG A 205 5.97 -5.31 -12.47
CA ARG A 205 7.03 -6.32 -12.41
C ARG A 205 6.46 -7.73 -12.31
N GLY A 206 5.48 -7.93 -11.43
CA GLY A 206 4.78 -9.21 -11.30
C GLY A 206 4.08 -9.64 -12.60
N LYS A 207 3.54 -8.69 -13.36
CA LYS A 207 2.97 -8.95 -14.69
C LYS A 207 4.03 -9.46 -15.67
N GLN A 208 5.21 -8.82 -15.72
CA GLN A 208 6.30 -9.26 -16.60
C GLN A 208 6.72 -10.69 -16.28
N GLU A 209 6.89 -11.03 -15.00
CA GLU A 209 7.27 -12.39 -14.60
C GLU A 209 6.24 -13.46 -15.00
N LEU A 210 4.95 -13.12 -15.02
CA LEU A 210 3.90 -14.04 -15.51
C LEU A 210 3.88 -14.16 -17.03
N ILE A 211 4.30 -13.13 -17.77
CA ILE A 211 4.38 -13.17 -19.24
C ILE A 211 5.60 -14.00 -19.66
N ASP A 212 6.75 -13.73 -19.04
CA ASP A 212 8.02 -14.40 -19.34
C ASP A 212 7.89 -15.91 -19.10
N ALA A 213 7.27 -16.31 -17.99
CA ALA A 213 7.05 -17.72 -17.67
C ALA A 213 5.97 -18.42 -18.52
N ALA A 214 5.14 -17.68 -19.26
CA ALA A 214 4.20 -18.26 -20.21
C ALA A 214 4.82 -18.42 -21.61
N SER A 215 6.00 -17.83 -21.85
CA SER A 215 6.76 -17.94 -23.09
C SER A 215 7.87 -18.99 -23.07
N ASP A 216 8.20 -19.52 -21.89
CA ASP A 216 9.09 -20.67 -21.68
C ASP A 216 8.31 -22.00 -21.73
#